data_AF-A0A402AW75-F1
#
_entry.id   AF-A0A402AW75-F1
#
_cell.length_a   1.000
_cell.length_b   1.000
_cell.length_c   1.000
_cell.angle_alpha   90.00
_cell.angle_beta   90.00
_cell.angle_gamma   90.00
#
_symmetry.space_group_name_H-M   'P 1'
#
loop_
_entity.id
_entity.type
_entity.pdbx_description
1 polymer ?
#
loop_
_entity_poly.entity_id
_entity_poly.type
_entity_poly.pdbx_seq_one_letter_code
_entity_poly.pdbx_strand_id
1 'polypeptide(L)'
;MQDEVLLRYIIDQIKDIKGINAIVLGGSYASNSQRPDSDIDIGIYYSEANPLDIRTIRLVAQTLNDFADPTVTKPGGWGTWVNGEPG
;
A
#
# COMPACT_ATOMS: atom_id res chain seq x y z
N MET A 1 14.36 2.13 -14.03
CA MET A 1 13.77 1.04 -14.83
C MET A 1 13.28 -0.10 -13.94
N GLN A 2 14.12 -0.67 -13.06
CA GLN A 2 13.70 -1.76 -12.18
C GLN A 2 12.58 -1.35 -11.21
N ASP A 3 12.69 -0.17 -10.59
CA ASP A 3 11.67 0.32 -9.65
C ASP A 3 10.33 0.64 -10.32
N GLU A 4 10.34 1.12 -11.57
CA GLU A 4 9.10 1.38 -12.32
C GLU A 4 8.38 0.07 -12.68
N VAL A 5 9.14 -0.98 -13.03
CA VAL A 5 8.59 -2.31 -13.28
C VAL A 5 8.02 -2.90 -11.99
N LEU A 6 8.74 -2.77 -10.87
CA LEU A 6 8.26 -3.19 -9.56
C LEU A 6 6.99 -2.42 -9.17
N LEU A 7 6.96 -1.10 -9.36
CA LEU A 7 5.80 -0.27 -9.03
C LEU A 7 4.56 -0.69 -9.84
N ARG A 8 4.72 -0.90 -11.16
CA ARG A 8 3.62 -1.39 -12.01
C ARG A 8 3.14 -2.77 -11.57
N TYR A 9 4.06 -3.66 -11.24
CA TYR A 9 3.73 -4.99 -10.73
C TYR A 9 2.92 -4.91 -9.43
N ILE A 10 3.34 -4.09 -8.46
CA ILE A 10 2.61 -3.88 -7.20
C ILE A 10 1.21 -3.32 -7.49
N ILE A 11 1.10 -2.28 -8.31
CA ILE A 11 -0.19 -1.66 -8.68
C ILE A 11 -1.13 -2.69 -9.30
N ASP A 12 -0.63 -3.53 -10.21
CA ASP A 12 -1.44 -4.57 -10.85
C ASP A 12 -1.95 -5.62 -9.86
N GLN A 13 -1.24 -5.90 -8.77
CA GLN A 13 -1.71 -6.82 -7.73
C GLN A 13 -2.80 -6.21 -6.83
N ILE A 14 -2.78 -4.89 -6.61
CA ILE A 14 -3.67 -4.25 -5.65
C ILE A 14 -4.87 -3.52 -6.28
N LYS A 15 -4.79 -3.05 -7.53
CA LYS A 15 -5.83 -2.18 -8.14
C LYS A 15 -7.24 -2.77 -8.17
N ASP A 16 -7.35 -4.10 -8.22
CA ASP A 16 -8.63 -4.81 -8.31
C ASP A 16 -9.16 -5.26 -6.93
N ILE A 17 -8.46 -4.91 -5.85
CA ILE A 17 -8.90 -5.22 -4.48
C ILE A 17 -10.16 -4.42 -4.16
N LYS A 18 -11.20 -5.13 -3.70
CA LYS A 18 -12.46 -4.52 -3.27
C LYS A 18 -12.22 -3.51 -2.15
N GLY A 19 -12.83 -2.34 -2.30
CA GLY A 19 -12.73 -1.25 -1.33
C GLY A 19 -11.71 -0.19 -1.71
N ILE A 20 -10.84 -0.44 -2.69
CA ILE A 20 -9.90 0.56 -3.18
C ILE A 20 -10.62 1.54 -4.11
N ASN A 21 -10.57 2.82 -3.75
CA ASN A 21 -11.09 3.92 -4.55
C ASN A 21 -9.99 4.61 -5.37
N ALA A 22 -8.78 4.70 -4.80
CA ALA A 22 -7.63 5.28 -5.49
C ALA A 22 -6.31 4.74 -4.91
N ILE A 23 -5.28 4.74 -5.75
CA ILE A 23 -3.90 4.41 -5.40
C ILE A 23 -3.04 5.62 -5.72
N VAL A 24 -2.17 6.02 -4.79
CA VAL A 24 -1.23 7.13 -4.96
C VAL A 24 0.19 6.68 -4.64
N LEU A 25 1.14 7.25 -5.38
CA LEU A 25 2.56 7.13 -5.07
C LEU A 25 2.93 8.25 -4.08
N GLY A 26 3.62 7.89 -3.01
CA GLY A 26 4.12 8.81 -2.00
C GLY A 26 5.65 8.92 -1.99
N GLY A 27 6.15 9.70 -1.03
CA GLY A 27 7.55 9.69 -0.66
C GLY A 27 8.52 10.21 -1.72
N SER A 28 9.74 9.66 -1.69
CA SER A 28 10.84 10.10 -2.56
C SER A 28 10.57 9.80 -4.03
N TYR A 29 9.85 8.71 -4.32
CA TYR A 29 9.46 8.37 -5.69
C TYR A 29 8.40 9.32 -6.26
N ALA A 30 7.46 9.82 -5.44
CA ALA A 30 6.49 10.83 -5.89
C ALA A 30 7.14 12.19 -6.17
N SER A 31 8.23 12.51 -5.48
CA SER A 31 8.95 13.78 -5.60
C SER A 31 10.17 13.73 -6.54
N ASN A 32 10.42 12.58 -7.19
CA ASN A 32 11.61 12.33 -8.01
C ASN A 32 12.94 12.55 -7.24
N SER A 33 12.95 12.31 -5.93
CA SER A 33 14.12 12.48 -5.04
C SER A 33 14.65 11.15 -4.47
N GLN A 34 14.22 10.02 -5.03
CA GLN A 34 14.60 8.69 -4.59
C GLN A 34 16.10 8.42 -4.74
N ARG A 35 16.63 7.66 -3.78
CA ARG A 35 17.97 7.09 -3.76
C ARG A 35 17.90 5.57 -3.94
N PRO A 36 19.01 4.88 -4.24
CA PRO A 36 19.01 3.43 -4.41
C PRO A 36 18.56 2.63 -3.17
N ASP A 37 18.64 3.23 -1.99
CA ASP A 37 18.21 2.68 -0.70
C ASP A 37 16.83 3.18 -0.25
N SER A 38 16.10 3.90 -1.10
CA SER A 38 14.80 4.47 -0.75
C SER A 38 13.69 3.43 -0.86
N ASP A 39 12.82 3.44 0.14
CA ASP A 39 11.57 2.68 0.14
C ASP A 39 10.57 3.25 -0.87
N ILE A 40 9.62 2.42 -1.30
CA ILE A 40 8.48 2.82 -2.13
C ILE A 40 7.26 3.00 -1.24
N ASP A 41 6.77 4.24 -1.14
CA ASP A 41 5.54 4.55 -0.40
C ASP A 41 4.32 4.50 -1.33
N ILE A 42 3.33 3.65 -1.02
CA ILE A 42 2.05 3.57 -1.75
C ILE A 42 0.90 3.84 -0.79
N GLY A 43 0.10 4.87 -1.10
CA GLY A 43 -1.13 5.19 -0.38
C GLY A 43 -2.34 4.59 -1.08
N ILE A 44 -3.31 4.09 -0.29
CA ILE A 44 -4.58 3.56 -0.77
C ILE A 44 -5.71 4.34 -0.11
N TYR A 45 -6.65 4.84 -0.91
CA TYR A 45 -7.87 5.47 -0.43
C TYR A 45 -9.05 4.50 -0.53
N TYR A 46 -9.90 4.52 0.48
CA TYR A 46 -11.16 3.79 0.55
C TYR A 46 -12.19 4.64 1.28
N SER A 47 -13.46 4.24 1.21
CA SER A 47 -14.53 4.88 1.99
C SER A 47 -15.11 3.90 3.02
N GLU A 48 -15.64 4.42 4.12
CA GLU A 48 -16.32 3.58 5.12
C GLU A 48 -17.51 2.82 4.54
N ALA A 49 -18.20 3.41 3.56
CA ALA A 49 -19.30 2.77 2.83
C ALA A 49 -18.84 1.56 1.98
N ASN A 50 -17.55 1.48 1.66
CA ASN A 50 -16.94 0.38 0.91
C ASN A 50 -15.60 0.00 1.55
N PRO A 51 -15.62 -0.71 2.70
CA PRO A 51 -14.41 -0.96 3.48
C PRO A 51 -13.41 -1.83 2.72
N LEU A 52 -12.12 -1.63 2.99
CA LEU A 52 -11.04 -2.42 2.41
C LEU A 52 -11.16 -3.90 2.78
N ASP A 53 -10.93 -4.76 1.80
CA ASP A 53 -10.67 -6.18 2.06
C ASP A 53 -9.24 -6.37 2.59
N ILE A 54 -9.08 -6.14 3.90
CA ILE A 54 -7.80 -6.28 4.61
C ILE A 54 -7.21 -7.70 4.46
N ARG A 55 -8.05 -8.74 4.31
CA ARG A 55 -7.59 -10.11 4.12
C ARG A 55 -6.89 -10.25 2.77
N THR A 56 -7.50 -9.74 1.71
CA THR A 56 -6.91 -9.77 0.37
C THR A 56 -5.63 -8.93 0.30
N ILE A 57 -5.61 -7.74 0.95
CA ILE A 57 -4.39 -6.93 1.07
C ILE A 57 -3.27 -7.72 1.73
N ARG A 58 -3.56 -8.47 2.80
CA ARG A 58 -2.55 -9.28 3.50
C ARG A 58 -1.99 -10.39 2.61
N LEU A 59 -2.84 -11.04 1.81
CA LEU A 59 -2.41 -12.08 0.87
C LEU A 59 -1.50 -11.50 -0.21
N VAL A 60 -1.86 -10.35 -0.79
CA VAL A 60 -1.02 -9.66 -1.78
C VAL A 60 0.30 -9.21 -1.16
N ALA A 61 0.28 -8.67 0.06
CA ALA A 61 1.50 -8.31 0.77
C ALA A 61 2.41 -9.53 0.99
N GLN A 62 1.85 -10.71 1.27
CA GLN A 62 2.62 -11.95 1.43
C GLN A 62 3.24 -12.43 0.12
N THR A 63 2.61 -12.18 -1.03
CA THR A 63 3.19 -12.52 -2.34
C THR A 63 4.28 -11.54 -2.77
N LEU A 64 4.21 -10.29 -2.31
CA LEU A 64 5.16 -9.23 -2.65
C LEU A 64 6.38 -9.21 -1.72
N ASN A 65 6.23 -9.68 -0.48
CA ASN A 65 7.29 -9.64 0.51
C ASN A 65 8.19 -10.87 0.39
N ASP A 66 9.50 -10.65 0.37
CA ASP A 66 10.50 -11.75 0.38
C ASP A 66 10.45 -12.56 1.69
N PHE A 67 9.83 -12.02 2.74
CA PHE A 67 9.65 -12.67 4.04
C PHE A 67 8.20 -13.08 4.29
N ALA A 68 8.00 -14.16 5.04
CA ALA A 68 6.69 -14.77 5.25
C ALA A 68 5.68 -13.93 6.05
N ASP A 69 6.09 -12.83 6.69
CA ASP A 69 5.22 -12.01 7.54
C ASP A 69 5.34 -10.50 7.27
N PRO A 70 4.67 -9.99 6.22
CA PRO A 70 4.59 -8.55 5.99
C PRO A 70 3.76 -7.88 7.10
N THR A 71 4.23 -6.73 7.57
CA THR A 71 3.48 -5.94 8.56
C THR A 71 2.23 -5.36 7.91
N VAL A 72 1.06 -5.91 8.24
CA VAL A 72 -0.25 -5.38 7.85
C VAL A 72 -1.06 -5.09 9.10
N THR A 73 -1.32 -3.81 9.33
CA THR A 73 -2.15 -3.37 10.45
C THR A 73 -3.61 -3.23 10.02
N LYS A 74 -4.50 -3.19 10.99
CA LYS A 74 -5.86 -2.70 10.76
C LYS A 74 -5.84 -1.18 10.55
N PRO A 75 -6.88 -0.58 9.93
CA PRO A 75 -7.15 0.85 10.07
C PRO A 75 -7.08 1.24 11.56
N GLY A 76 -6.38 2.32 11.88
CA GLY A 76 -6.06 2.73 13.25
C GLY A 76 -4.69 2.27 13.76
N GLY A 77 -4.12 1.22 13.18
CA GLY A 77 -2.98 0.51 13.79
C GLY A 77 -1.63 1.21 13.70
N TRP A 78 -1.49 2.24 12.85
CA TRP A 78 -0.26 3.04 12.72
C TRP A 78 -0.31 4.37 13.50
N GLY A 79 -1.43 4.66 14.18
CA GLY A 79 -1.66 5.92 14.91
C GLY A 79 -2.28 7.02 14.05
N THR A 80 -2.60 8.16 14.66
CA THR A 80 -3.49 9.23 14.13
C THR A 80 -3.09 9.87 12.80
N TRP A 81 -1.86 9.65 12.34
CA TRP A 81 -1.29 10.31 11.15
C TRP A 81 -1.37 9.46 9.87
N VAL A 82 -1.63 8.15 9.99
CA VAL A 82 -1.82 7.21 8.87
C VAL A 82 -3.04 6.37 9.22
N ASN A 83 -4.06 6.41 8.36
CA ASN A 83 -5.45 5.99 8.64
C ASN A 83 -5.62 5.15 9.92
N GLY A 84 -6.12 5.84 10.95
CA GLY A 84 -5.38 5.98 12.20
C GLY A 84 -6.28 6.25 13.41
N GLU A 85 -7.58 5.94 13.33
CA GLU A 85 -8.50 5.59 14.41
C GLU A 85 -9.81 5.06 13.78
N PRO A 86 -10.59 4.21 14.47
CA PRO A 86 -12.00 4.04 14.17
C PRO A 86 -12.77 5.23 14.76
N GLY A 87 -13.36 6.06 13.90
CA GLY A 87 -14.46 6.97 14.29
C GLY A 87 -15.77 6.22 14.30
#